data_AF-A0A6P1BXW3-F1
#
_entry.id   AF-A0A6P1BXW3-F1
#
_cell.length_a   1.000
_cell.length_b   1.000
_cell.length_c   1.000
_cell.angle_alpha   90.00
_cell.angle_beta   90.00
_cell.angle_gamma   90.00
#
_symmetry.space_group_name_H-M   'P 1'
#
loop_
_entity.id
_entity.type
_entity.pdbx_description
1 polymer ?
#
loop_
_entity_poly.entity_id
_entity_poly.type
_entity_poly.pdbx_seq_one_letter_code
_entity_poly.pdbx_strand_id
1 'polypeptide(L)'
;YEKALEAQNLKLLYMTIWPATGLWSDRALNSANDLNALVVRTYDNNSAEVLQAAGAHAEYLPFSEAIPRLKDHKLNAILSSGDGGASRKLWDDLRYFTAINYAISISIAFIRLDAFASLSTPVQAQVMAAATETEKSQFDLIDRRTADNYARIRANGVNISDPAPPSLIAALKRAAAMPISAWRAKAPVEAVAIADWASEQKN
;
A
#
# COMPACT_ATOMS: atom_id res chain seq x y z
N TYR A 1 11.20 13.52 2.39
CA TYR A 1 11.91 12.23 2.55
C TYR A 1 13.42 12.39 2.62
N GLU A 2 14.07 13.11 1.70
CA GLU A 2 15.54 13.30 1.69
C GLU A 2 16.12 13.74 3.04
N LYS A 3 15.64 14.84 3.63
CA LYS A 3 16.08 15.31 4.95
C LYS A 3 16.01 14.24 6.06
N ALA A 4 14.96 13.41 6.06
CA ALA A 4 14.77 12.36 7.05
C ALA A 4 15.72 11.18 6.83
N LEU A 5 16.03 10.85 5.57
CA LEU A 5 16.99 9.82 5.21
C LEU A 5 18.42 10.27 5.50
N GLU A 6 18.78 11.51 5.16
CA GLU A 6 20.11 12.07 5.41
C GLU A 6 20.44 12.10 6.91
N ALA A 7 19.47 12.44 7.76
CA ALA A 7 19.60 12.35 9.21
C ALA A 7 19.93 10.93 9.72
N GLN A 8 19.70 9.91 8.91
CA GLN A 8 19.97 8.49 9.17
C GLN A 8 21.17 7.96 8.36
N ASN A 9 22.01 8.83 7.78
CA ASN A 9 23.13 8.45 6.90
C ASN A 9 22.70 7.72 5.62
N LEU A 10 21.52 8.07 5.07
CA LEU A 10 20.95 7.48 3.86
C LEU A 10 20.75 8.54 2.77
N LYS A 11 21.06 8.17 1.53
CA LYS A 11 20.77 8.94 0.32
C LYS A 11 19.57 8.34 -0.40
N LEU A 12 18.55 9.17 -0.65
CA LEU A 12 17.45 8.79 -1.54
C LEU A 12 17.99 8.62 -2.97
N LEU A 13 17.65 7.51 -3.60
CA LEU A 13 17.92 7.27 -5.02
C LEU A 13 16.70 7.63 -5.84
N TYR A 14 15.55 7.01 -5.55
CA TYR A 14 14.28 7.31 -6.22
C TYR A 14 13.10 6.93 -5.33
N MET A 15 11.93 7.46 -5.65
CA MET A 15 10.64 7.05 -5.11
C MET A 15 9.71 6.49 -6.19
N THR A 16 8.77 5.64 -5.79
CA THR A 16 7.69 5.15 -6.65
C THR A 16 6.38 5.18 -5.90
N ILE A 17 5.31 5.44 -6.62
CA ILE A 17 3.95 5.53 -6.09
C ILE A 17 3.18 4.31 -6.60
N TRP A 18 2.60 3.56 -5.67
CA TRP A 18 1.77 2.40 -6.01
C TRP A 18 0.31 2.81 -6.15
N PRO A 19 -0.48 2.09 -6.98
CA PRO A 19 -1.93 2.23 -6.99
C PRO A 19 -2.50 2.02 -5.59
N ALA A 20 -3.66 2.62 -5.35
CA ALA A 20 -4.28 2.57 -4.05
C ALA A 20 -4.54 1.12 -3.59
N THR A 21 -4.36 0.88 -2.29
CA THR A 21 -4.51 -0.45 -1.70
C THR A 21 -5.98 -0.83 -1.56
N GLY A 22 -6.30 -2.06 -1.99
CA GLY A 22 -7.62 -2.66 -1.85
C GLY A 22 -7.59 -3.91 -0.97
N LEU A 23 -8.76 -4.52 -0.77
CA LEU A 23 -8.89 -5.82 -0.12
C LEU A 23 -8.98 -6.90 -1.20
N TRP A 24 -8.01 -7.81 -1.20
CA TRP A 24 -8.12 -9.09 -1.88
C TRP A 24 -8.82 -10.07 -0.97
N SER A 25 -9.84 -10.78 -1.45
CA SER A 25 -10.63 -11.72 -0.65
C SER A 25 -11.08 -12.95 -1.44
N ASP A 26 -11.38 -14.03 -0.72
CA ASP A 26 -11.98 -15.26 -1.26
C ASP A 26 -13.47 -15.09 -1.62
N ARG A 27 -14.10 -14.01 -1.14
CA ARG A 27 -15.52 -13.70 -1.26
C ARG A 27 -15.78 -12.24 -1.63
N ALA A 28 -16.96 -11.97 -2.19
CA ALA A 28 -17.42 -10.62 -2.43
C ALA A 28 -17.69 -9.87 -1.11
N LEU A 29 -17.37 -8.58 -1.08
CA LEU A 29 -17.73 -7.67 0.00
C LEU A 29 -18.80 -6.71 -0.54
N ASN A 30 -20.03 -6.83 -0.05
CA ASN A 30 -21.18 -6.05 -0.49
C ASN A 30 -21.57 -4.96 0.52
N SER A 31 -21.12 -5.10 1.77
CA SER A 31 -21.46 -4.20 2.87
C SER A 31 -20.40 -4.16 3.96
N ALA A 32 -20.55 -3.26 4.93
CA ALA A 32 -19.71 -3.22 6.12
C ALA A 32 -19.71 -4.54 6.91
N ASN A 33 -20.83 -5.27 6.94
CA ASN A 33 -20.96 -6.48 7.75
C ASN A 33 -20.05 -7.61 7.25
N ASP A 34 -19.70 -7.60 5.96
CA ASP A 34 -18.85 -8.63 5.36
C ASP A 34 -17.40 -8.56 5.86
N LEU A 35 -16.98 -7.43 6.46
CA LEU A 35 -15.67 -7.28 7.09
C LEU A 35 -15.48 -8.28 8.25
N ASN A 36 -16.54 -8.60 8.99
CA ASN A 36 -16.48 -9.53 10.13
C ASN A 36 -16.08 -10.95 9.72
N ALA A 37 -16.29 -11.30 8.44
CA ALA A 37 -15.93 -12.61 7.92
C ALA A 37 -14.46 -12.71 7.47
N LEU A 38 -13.72 -11.59 7.51
CA LEU A 38 -12.34 -11.54 7.03
C LEU A 38 -11.35 -11.91 8.12
N VAL A 39 -10.47 -12.86 7.79
CA VAL A 39 -9.19 -13.09 8.45
C VAL A 39 -8.11 -12.54 7.52
N VAL A 40 -7.71 -11.29 7.78
CA VAL A 40 -7.00 -10.44 6.83
C VAL A 40 -5.57 -10.16 7.28
N ARG A 41 -4.62 -10.39 6.36
CA ARG A 41 -3.25 -9.90 6.52
C ARG A 41 -3.17 -8.44 6.12
N THR A 42 -2.51 -7.64 6.96
CA THR A 42 -2.18 -6.24 6.67
C THR A 42 -0.68 -6.03 6.49
N TYR A 43 -0.29 -4.87 5.95
CA TYR A 43 1.13 -4.53 5.72
C TYR A 43 1.77 -3.75 6.88
N ASP A 44 0.98 -3.26 7.83
CA ASP A 44 1.48 -2.65 9.08
C ASP A 44 0.44 -2.78 10.22
N ASN A 45 0.84 -2.41 11.43
CA ASN A 45 -0.03 -2.47 12.61
C ASN A 45 -1.17 -1.44 12.55
N ASN A 46 -0.96 -0.26 11.98
CA ASN A 46 -2.00 0.76 11.87
C ASN A 46 -3.18 0.26 11.02
N SER A 47 -2.90 -0.39 9.90
CA SER A 47 -3.92 -1.01 9.06
C SER A 47 -4.60 -2.21 9.71
N ALA A 48 -3.89 -2.96 10.56
CA ALA A 48 -4.51 -4.00 11.38
C ALA A 48 -5.50 -3.38 12.37
N GLU A 49 -5.12 -2.33 13.09
CA GLU A 49 -5.99 -1.63 14.05
C GLU A 49 -7.25 -1.06 13.38
N VAL A 50 -7.12 -0.46 12.19
CA VAL A 50 -8.29 0.05 11.45
C VAL A 50 -9.23 -1.08 11.05
N LEU A 51 -8.73 -2.19 10.50
CA LEU A 51 -9.57 -3.30 10.09
C LEU A 51 -10.20 -4.04 11.28
N GLN A 52 -9.48 -4.16 12.40
CA GLN A 52 -10.02 -4.67 13.67
C GLN A 52 -11.15 -3.79 14.20
N ALA A 53 -10.95 -2.47 14.24
CA ALA A 53 -11.98 -1.52 14.66
C ALA A 53 -13.20 -1.50 13.70
N ALA A 54 -13.02 -1.95 12.46
CA ALA A 54 -14.10 -2.15 11.50
C ALA A 54 -14.76 -3.54 11.57
N GLY A 55 -14.29 -4.42 12.47
CA GLY A 55 -14.87 -5.74 12.75
C GLY A 55 -14.13 -6.94 12.15
N ALA A 56 -13.09 -6.73 11.33
CA ALA A 56 -12.33 -7.83 10.74
C ALA A 56 -11.33 -8.46 11.72
N HIS A 57 -11.01 -9.74 11.53
CA HIS A 57 -9.88 -10.38 12.19
C HIS A 57 -8.59 -10.04 11.44
N ALA A 58 -7.95 -8.92 11.78
CA ALA A 58 -6.76 -8.44 11.08
C ALA A 58 -5.47 -8.64 11.86
N GLU A 59 -4.39 -9.01 11.17
CA GLU A 59 -3.03 -9.03 11.73
C GLU A 59 -1.99 -8.54 10.73
N TYR A 60 -0.96 -7.85 11.23
CA TYR A 60 0.24 -7.58 10.44
C TYR A 60 1.05 -8.86 10.26
N LEU A 61 1.42 -9.17 9.01
CA LEU A 61 2.39 -10.21 8.70
C LEU A 61 3.28 -9.80 7.53
N PRO A 62 4.56 -10.20 7.49
CA PRO A 62 5.36 -10.15 6.29
C PRO A 62 4.66 -10.86 5.13
N PHE A 63 4.72 -10.28 3.92
CA PHE A 63 4.00 -10.83 2.77
C PHE A 63 4.44 -12.26 2.43
N SER A 64 5.72 -12.58 2.64
CA SER A 64 6.27 -13.93 2.48
C SER A 64 5.65 -14.97 3.43
N GLU A 65 5.25 -14.57 4.64
CA GLU A 65 4.57 -15.43 5.61
C GLU A 65 3.06 -15.52 5.36
N ALA A 66 2.48 -14.49 4.73
CA ALA A 66 1.07 -14.46 4.38
C ALA A 66 0.71 -15.51 3.33
N ILE A 67 1.56 -15.73 2.33
CA ILE A 67 1.26 -16.64 1.21
C ILE A 67 1.04 -18.09 1.67
N PRO A 68 1.91 -18.72 2.49
CA PRO A 68 1.63 -20.05 3.03
C PRO A 68 0.33 -20.11 3.84
N ARG A 69 0.05 -19.11 4.69
CA ARG A 69 -1.18 -19.07 5.49
C ARG A 69 -2.44 -18.93 4.62
N LEU A 70 -2.35 -18.19 3.52
CA LEU A 70 -3.42 -18.09 2.53
C LEU A 70 -3.70 -19.45 1.87
N LYS A 71 -2.65 -20.16 1.45
CA LYS A 71 -2.76 -21.50 0.84
C LYS A 71 -3.32 -22.56 1.79
N ASP A 72 -3.02 -22.44 3.08
CA ASP A 72 -3.59 -23.30 4.13
C ASP A 72 -4.99 -22.83 4.59
N HIS A 73 -5.58 -21.83 3.93
CA HIS A 73 -6.87 -21.22 4.29
C HIS A 73 -6.95 -20.64 5.71
N LYS A 74 -5.80 -20.32 6.33
CA LYS A 74 -5.71 -19.60 7.61
C LYS A 74 -5.94 -18.10 7.46
N LEU A 75 -5.69 -17.57 6.26
CA LEU A 75 -6.09 -16.23 5.84
C LEU A 75 -7.09 -16.38 4.68
N ASN A 76 -8.09 -15.51 4.63
CA ASN A 76 -9.02 -15.44 3.51
C ASN A 76 -9.03 -14.06 2.83
N ALA A 77 -8.20 -13.13 3.32
CA ALA A 77 -8.02 -11.83 2.72
C ALA A 77 -6.62 -11.26 2.93
N ILE A 78 -6.21 -10.38 2.01
CA ILE A 78 -4.95 -9.64 2.09
C ILE A 78 -5.21 -8.18 1.70
N LEU A 79 -4.82 -7.25 2.57
CA LEU A 79 -4.74 -5.83 2.24
C LEU A 79 -3.46 -5.59 1.41
N SER A 80 -3.63 -5.26 0.12
CA SER A 80 -2.54 -4.97 -0.80
C SER A 80 -3.03 -4.14 -1.99
N SER A 81 -2.11 -3.56 -2.76
CA SER A 81 -2.48 -2.89 -4.01
C SER A 81 -2.94 -3.88 -5.07
N GLY A 82 -3.71 -3.39 -6.03
CA GLY A 82 -4.00 -4.12 -7.26
C GLY A 82 -2.79 -4.24 -8.20
N ASP A 83 -1.58 -3.96 -7.75
CA ASP A 83 -0.41 -3.92 -8.63
C ASP A 83 0.08 -5.31 -9.04
N GLY A 84 0.47 -5.46 -10.32
CA GLY A 84 0.81 -6.74 -10.94
C GLY A 84 1.82 -7.60 -10.17
N GLY A 85 2.76 -7.03 -9.40
CA GLY A 85 3.67 -7.81 -8.56
C GLY A 85 2.98 -8.59 -7.45
N ALA A 86 2.04 -7.94 -6.74
CA ALA A 86 1.26 -8.55 -5.68
C ALA A 86 0.12 -9.40 -6.26
N SER A 87 -0.64 -8.85 -7.21
CA SER A 87 -1.79 -9.51 -7.85
C SER A 87 -1.44 -10.91 -8.37
N ARG A 88 -0.28 -11.05 -9.02
CA ARG A 88 0.24 -12.34 -9.55
C ARG A 88 0.36 -13.45 -8.50
N LYS A 89 0.54 -13.09 -7.23
CA LYS A 89 0.69 -14.04 -6.12
C LYS A 89 -0.62 -14.32 -5.39
N LEU A 90 -1.70 -13.61 -5.74
CA LEU A 90 -2.95 -13.60 -4.98
C LEU A 90 -4.14 -14.14 -5.78
N TRP A 91 -4.22 -13.88 -7.08
CA TRP A 91 -5.43 -14.14 -7.87
C TRP A 91 -5.79 -15.63 -7.98
N ASP A 92 -4.87 -16.55 -7.68
CA ASP A 92 -5.14 -17.98 -7.70
C ASP A 92 -6.03 -18.40 -6.53
N ASP A 93 -5.82 -17.78 -5.37
CA ASP A 93 -6.49 -18.08 -4.10
C ASP A 93 -7.59 -17.05 -3.74
N LEU A 94 -7.46 -15.79 -4.18
CA LEU A 94 -8.35 -14.67 -3.85
C LEU A 94 -9.03 -14.14 -5.12
N ARG A 95 -10.30 -14.48 -5.31
CA ARG A 95 -11.07 -14.20 -6.54
C ARG A 95 -11.85 -12.89 -6.53
N TYR A 96 -11.67 -12.07 -5.49
CA TYR A 96 -12.29 -10.76 -5.38
C TYR A 96 -11.26 -9.70 -4.99
N PHE A 97 -11.37 -8.52 -5.61
CA PHE A 97 -10.63 -7.33 -5.25
C PHE A 97 -11.62 -6.17 -5.04
N THR A 98 -11.71 -5.66 -3.82
CA THR A 98 -12.51 -4.47 -3.49
C THR A 98 -11.60 -3.26 -3.38
N ALA A 99 -11.78 -2.29 -4.27
CA ALA A 99 -10.99 -1.07 -4.35
C ALA A 99 -11.38 -0.07 -3.25
N ILE A 100 -10.96 -0.38 -2.01
CA ILE A 100 -11.27 0.47 -0.84
C ILE A 100 -10.43 1.74 -0.77
N ASN A 101 -9.41 1.85 -1.63
CA ASN A 101 -8.49 2.98 -1.72
C ASN A 101 -7.91 3.38 -0.35
N TYR A 102 -7.51 2.38 0.44
CA TYR A 102 -7.13 2.57 1.84
C TYR A 102 -5.90 3.47 2.00
N ALA A 103 -4.86 3.26 1.20
CA ALA A 103 -3.70 4.14 1.12
C ALA A 103 -3.09 4.13 -0.28
N ILE A 104 -2.41 5.22 -0.64
CA ILE A 104 -1.48 5.27 -1.77
C ILE A 104 -0.09 5.13 -1.18
N SER A 105 0.47 3.92 -1.27
CA SER A 105 1.78 3.64 -0.69
C SER A 105 2.90 4.16 -1.56
N ILE A 106 3.95 4.66 -0.92
CA ILE A 106 5.20 5.05 -1.56
C ILE A 106 6.25 4.01 -1.20
N SER A 107 7.07 3.60 -2.18
CA SER A 107 8.33 2.92 -1.90
C SER A 107 9.49 3.81 -2.28
N ILE A 108 10.57 3.73 -1.50
CA ILE A 108 11.79 4.49 -1.72
C ILE A 108 12.95 3.50 -1.87
N ALA A 109 13.81 3.75 -2.86
CA ALA A 109 15.12 3.13 -2.94
C ALA A 109 16.14 4.10 -2.35
N PHE A 110 17.03 3.59 -1.52
CA PHE A 110 18.05 4.38 -0.87
C PHE A 110 19.35 3.60 -0.78
N ILE A 111 20.45 4.33 -0.61
CA ILE A 111 21.79 3.78 -0.37
C ILE A 111 22.38 4.46 0.86
N ARG A 112 23.25 3.78 1.61
CA ARG A 112 24.02 4.46 2.65
C ARG A 112 24.92 5.53 2.03
N LEU A 113 25.01 6.69 2.67
CA LEU A 113 25.79 7.83 2.16
C LEU A 113 27.28 7.50 2.04
N ASP A 114 27.85 6.79 3.01
CA ASP A 114 29.25 6.36 2.99
C ASP A 114 29.52 5.33 1.89
N ALA A 115 28.62 4.38 1.69
CA ALA A 115 28.71 3.41 0.60
C ALA A 115 28.67 4.13 -0.77
N PHE A 116 27.76 5.09 -0.95
CA PHE A 116 27.70 5.90 -2.17
C PHE A 116 28.96 6.73 -2.38
N ALA A 117 29.46 7.40 -1.33
CA ALA A 117 30.67 8.21 -1.38
C ALA A 117 31.95 7.39 -1.66
N SER A 118 31.96 6.09 -1.30
CA SER A 118 33.07 5.19 -1.60
C SER A 118 33.17 4.79 -3.09
N LEU A 119 32.10 4.99 -3.85
CA LEU A 119 32.10 4.75 -5.30
C LEU A 119 32.94 5.85 -5.99
N SER A 120 33.57 5.50 -7.11
CA SER A 120 34.24 6.51 -7.94
C SER A 120 33.24 7.51 -8.52
N THR A 121 33.65 8.75 -8.78
CA THR A 121 32.77 9.78 -9.35
C THR A 121 32.01 9.33 -10.61
N PRO A 122 32.62 8.60 -11.57
CA PRO A 122 31.88 8.05 -12.71
C PRO A 122 30.77 7.07 -12.31
N VAL A 123 31.00 6.23 -11.30
CA VAL A 123 30.01 5.24 -10.83
C VAL A 123 28.89 5.93 -10.04
N GLN A 124 29.22 6.93 -9.21
CA GLN A 124 28.19 7.75 -8.54
C GLN A 124 27.23 8.39 -9.55
N ALA A 125 27.77 8.94 -10.65
CA ALA A 125 26.96 9.52 -11.71
C ALA A 125 26.06 8.48 -12.40
N GLN A 126 26.57 7.27 -12.65
CA GLN A 126 25.77 6.18 -13.23
C GLN A 126 24.64 5.71 -12.32
N VAL A 127 24.90 5.57 -11.01
CA VAL A 127 23.88 5.21 -10.02
C VAL A 127 22.76 6.25 -10.00
N MET A 128 23.11 7.55 -9.99
CA MET A 128 22.12 8.62 -10.00
C MET A 128 21.34 8.67 -11.31
N ALA A 129 22.00 8.47 -12.46
CA ALA A 129 21.34 8.43 -13.76
C ALA A 129 20.31 7.29 -13.83
N ALA A 130 20.68 6.08 -13.38
CA ALA A 130 19.77 4.94 -13.32
C ALA A 130 18.60 5.19 -12.36
N ALA A 131 18.84 5.87 -11.23
CA ALA A 131 17.79 6.22 -10.28
C ALA A 131 16.78 7.21 -10.88
N THR A 132 17.25 8.26 -11.56
CA THR A 132 16.39 9.23 -12.27
C THR A 132 15.60 8.57 -13.40
N GLU A 133 16.23 7.72 -14.20
CA GLU A 133 15.56 6.97 -15.27
C GLU A 133 14.47 6.05 -14.70
N THR A 134 14.79 5.35 -13.60
CA THR A 134 13.84 4.46 -12.92
C THR A 134 12.65 5.26 -12.40
N GLU A 135 12.87 6.36 -11.67
CA GLU A 135 11.80 7.21 -11.16
C GLU A 135 10.90 7.69 -12.30
N LYS A 136 11.49 8.27 -13.35
CA LYS A 136 10.76 8.74 -14.52
C LYS A 136 9.90 7.63 -15.13
N SER A 137 10.46 6.45 -15.34
CA SER A 137 9.72 5.31 -15.91
C SER A 137 8.53 4.89 -15.03
N GLN A 138 8.66 4.97 -13.71
CA GLN A 138 7.58 4.63 -12.78
C GLN A 138 6.49 5.69 -12.78
N PHE A 139 6.85 6.97 -12.83
CA PHE A 139 5.91 8.08 -12.88
C PHE A 139 5.15 8.13 -14.21
N ASP A 140 5.82 7.89 -15.33
CA ASP A 140 5.19 7.84 -16.66
C ASP A 140 4.12 6.72 -16.76
N LEU A 141 4.18 5.70 -15.88
CA LEU A 141 3.18 4.63 -15.81
C LEU A 141 1.94 5.00 -14.98
N ILE A 142 2.01 5.97 -14.07
CA ILE A 142 0.96 6.24 -13.06
C ILE A 142 -0.42 6.39 -13.71
N ASP A 143 -0.50 7.15 -14.81
CA ASP A 143 -1.76 7.47 -15.50
C ASP A 143 -2.51 6.24 -16.00
N ARG A 144 -1.80 5.17 -16.38
CA ARG A 144 -2.40 3.94 -16.95
C ARG A 144 -2.30 2.74 -16.03
N ARG A 145 -1.46 2.80 -14.99
CA ARG A 145 -1.10 1.68 -14.12
C ARG A 145 -2.31 0.99 -13.53
N THR A 146 -3.28 1.74 -13.01
CA THR A 146 -4.51 1.17 -12.43
C THR A 146 -5.33 0.44 -13.49
N ALA A 147 -5.53 1.05 -14.66
CA ALA A 147 -6.30 0.45 -15.75
C ALA A 147 -5.66 -0.84 -16.27
N ASP A 148 -4.35 -0.82 -16.53
CA ASP A 148 -3.59 -1.97 -17.00
C ASP A 148 -3.57 -3.11 -15.98
N ASN A 149 -3.41 -2.77 -14.70
CA ASN A 149 -3.47 -3.74 -13.63
C ASN A 149 -4.85 -4.36 -13.49
N TYR A 150 -5.93 -3.57 -13.52
CA TYR A 150 -7.29 -4.08 -13.46
C TYR A 150 -7.64 -4.98 -14.66
N ALA A 151 -7.17 -4.62 -15.86
CA ALA A 151 -7.33 -5.47 -17.04
C ALA A 151 -6.67 -6.84 -16.83
N ARG A 152 -5.44 -6.87 -16.30
CA ARG A 152 -4.74 -8.12 -15.97
C ARG A 152 -5.43 -8.91 -14.86
N ILE A 153 -5.89 -8.23 -13.80
CA ILE A 153 -6.63 -8.85 -12.70
C ILE A 153 -7.89 -9.54 -13.22
N ARG A 154 -8.70 -8.84 -14.04
CA ARG A 154 -9.90 -9.43 -14.66
C ARG A 154 -9.58 -10.59 -15.60
N ALA A 155 -8.53 -10.46 -16.40
CA ALA A 155 -8.08 -11.53 -17.31
C ALA A 155 -7.68 -12.82 -16.57
N ASN A 156 -7.32 -12.72 -15.28
CA ASN A 156 -7.02 -13.87 -14.42
C ASN A 156 -8.22 -14.30 -13.54
N GLY A 157 -9.44 -13.89 -13.89
CA GLY A 157 -10.68 -14.39 -13.29
C GLY A 157 -11.04 -13.76 -11.95
N VAL A 158 -10.49 -12.59 -11.62
CA VAL A 158 -10.81 -11.87 -10.37
C VAL A 158 -11.90 -10.84 -10.61
N ASN A 159 -12.91 -10.86 -9.74
CA ASN A 159 -13.97 -9.86 -9.72
C ASN A 159 -13.50 -8.58 -9.02
N ILE A 160 -13.63 -7.44 -9.69
CA ILE A 160 -13.25 -6.14 -9.14
C ILE A 160 -14.51 -5.37 -8.73
N SER A 161 -14.60 -4.97 -7.47
CA SER A 161 -15.57 -3.99 -6.97
C SER A 161 -14.89 -2.62 -6.89
N ASP A 162 -15.12 -1.80 -7.91
CA ASP A 162 -14.71 -0.40 -7.96
C ASP A 162 -15.83 0.43 -8.61
N PRO A 163 -16.51 1.33 -7.88
CA PRO A 163 -16.26 1.71 -6.49
C PRO A 163 -16.56 0.58 -5.48
N ALA A 164 -15.91 0.64 -4.32
CA ALA A 164 -16.25 -0.21 -3.19
C ALA A 164 -17.64 0.16 -2.60
N PRO A 165 -18.32 -0.78 -1.92
CA PRO A 165 -19.62 -0.49 -1.31
C PRO A 165 -19.57 0.70 -0.35
N PRO A 166 -20.52 1.66 -0.43
CA PRO A 166 -20.48 2.87 0.40
C PRO A 166 -20.51 2.59 1.90
N SER A 167 -21.28 1.58 2.33
CA SER A 167 -21.36 1.21 3.75
C SER A 167 -20.03 0.69 4.29
N LEU A 168 -19.30 -0.09 3.48
CA LEU A 168 -17.96 -0.58 3.80
C LEU A 168 -16.96 0.57 3.94
N ILE A 169 -16.94 1.50 2.98
CA ILE A 169 -16.08 2.69 3.05
C ILE A 169 -16.41 3.54 4.28
N ALA A 170 -17.69 3.74 4.60
CA ALA A 170 -18.12 4.49 5.77
C ALA A 170 -17.66 3.83 7.08
N ALA A 171 -17.72 2.49 7.16
CA ALA A 171 -17.23 1.74 8.33
C ALA A 171 -15.72 1.92 8.50
N LEU A 172 -14.93 1.77 7.42
CA LEU A 172 -13.48 1.97 7.46
C LEU A 172 -13.09 3.40 7.85
N LYS A 173 -13.79 4.42 7.32
CA LYS A 173 -13.55 5.83 7.70
C LYS A 173 -13.82 6.08 9.18
N ARG A 174 -14.91 5.52 9.73
CA ARG A 174 -15.19 5.61 11.18
C ARG A 174 -14.13 4.89 12.00
N ALA A 175 -13.74 3.69 11.60
CA ALA A 175 -12.71 2.91 12.27
C ALA A 175 -11.33 3.61 12.25
N ALA A 176 -11.01 4.35 11.19
CA ALA A 176 -9.75 5.08 11.05
C ALA A 176 -9.64 6.34 11.93
N ALA A 177 -10.75 6.88 12.45
CA ALA A 177 -10.74 8.13 13.20
C ALA A 177 -9.80 8.08 14.42
N MET A 178 -9.86 6.99 15.19
CA MET A 178 -9.05 6.82 16.39
C MET A 178 -7.56 6.58 16.07
N PRO A 179 -7.15 5.65 15.17
CA PRO A 179 -5.76 5.51 14.76
C PRO A 179 -5.15 6.80 14.20
N ILE A 180 -5.91 7.57 13.40
CA ILE A 180 -5.45 8.87 12.88
C ILE A 180 -5.24 9.87 14.03
N SER A 181 -6.18 9.95 14.98
CA SER A 181 -6.06 10.83 16.15
C SER A 181 -4.85 10.46 17.01
N ALA A 182 -4.65 9.16 17.26
CA ALA A 182 -3.51 8.64 18.03
C ALA A 182 -2.17 8.90 17.34
N TRP A 183 -2.12 8.77 16.00
CA TRP A 183 -0.93 9.14 15.22
C TRP A 183 -0.64 10.64 15.33
N ARG A 184 -1.65 11.50 15.15
CA ARG A 184 -1.49 12.97 15.25
C ARG A 184 -0.96 13.42 16.61
N ALA A 185 -1.35 12.75 17.69
CA ALA A 185 -0.90 13.06 19.04
C ALA A 185 0.60 12.75 19.28
N LYS A 186 1.20 11.88 18.47
CA LYS A 186 2.60 11.43 18.60
C LYS A 186 3.50 11.97 17.49
N ALA A 187 2.92 12.33 16.34
CA ALA A 187 3.67 12.76 15.18
C ALA A 187 4.30 14.15 15.38
N PRO A 188 5.48 14.41 14.79
CA PRO A 188 6.06 15.75 14.74
C PRO A 188 5.10 16.75 14.09
N VAL A 189 5.16 18.02 14.49
CA VAL A 189 4.29 19.08 13.98
C VAL A 189 4.37 19.21 12.46
N GLU A 190 5.55 19.02 11.89
CA GLU A 190 5.79 19.07 10.44
C GLU A 190 5.06 17.93 9.71
N ALA A 191 5.01 16.73 10.32
CA ALA A 191 4.31 15.59 9.74
C ALA A 191 2.79 15.81 9.77
N VAL A 192 2.26 16.39 10.86
CA VAL A 192 0.84 16.76 10.96
C VAL A 192 0.49 17.82 9.91
N ALA A 193 1.32 18.86 9.73
CA ALA A 193 1.12 19.90 8.73
C ALA A 193 1.09 19.32 7.30
N ILE A 194 1.96 18.35 6.97
CA ILE A 194 1.93 17.66 5.68
C ILE A 194 0.61 16.90 5.48
N ALA A 195 0.13 16.20 6.53
CA ALA A 195 -1.13 15.45 6.45
C ALA A 195 -2.36 16.36 6.27
N ASP A 196 -2.36 17.53 6.92
CA ASP A 196 -3.41 18.54 6.77
C ASP A 196 -3.42 19.13 5.37
N TRP A 197 -2.25 19.59 4.89
CA TRP A 197 -2.10 20.08 3.52
C TRP A 197 -2.58 19.04 2.48
N ALA A 198 -2.21 17.78 2.64
CA ALA A 198 -2.61 16.71 1.72
C ALA A 198 -4.12 16.41 1.75
N SER A 199 -4.78 16.66 2.88
CA SER A 199 -6.22 16.47 3.04
C SER A 199 -7.01 17.58 2.34
N GLU A 200 -6.45 18.80 2.30
CA GLU A 200 -7.04 19.95 1.59
C GLU A 200 -6.99 19.79 0.07
N GLN A 201 -5.97 19.13 -0.48
CA GLN A 201 -5.85 18.87 -1.93
C GLN A 201 -6.92 17.90 -2.48
N LYS A 202 -7.68 17.22 -1.61
CA LYS A 202 -8.73 16.27 -1.99
C LYS A 202 -10.12 16.90 -2.09
N ASN A 203 -10.26 18.16 -1.66
CA ASN A 203 -11.46 18.99 -1.81
C ASN A 203 -11.32 19.91 -3.03
#